data_AF-A0A351VCL4-F1
#
_entry.id   AF-A0A351VCL4-F1
#
_cell.length_a   1.000
_cell.length_b   1.000
_cell.length_c   1.000
_cell.angle_alpha   90.00
_cell.angle_beta   90.00
_cell.angle_gamma   90.00
#
_symmetry.space_group_name_H-M   'P 1'
#
loop_
_entity.id
_entity.type
_entity.pdbx_description
1 polymer ?
#
loop_
_entity_poly.entity_id
_entity_poly.type
_entity_poly.pdbx_seq_one_letter_code
_entity_poly.pdbx_strand_id
1 'polypeptide(L)'
;MNGEEKFKKKKVQIILASHSPIILSDIPDDRVIYLKKLCRVVRKDNPTFGANISRLFYDSFFMDDGSIGAFSKGKIQAAADYAGNKKCSIGEREAEYIIENIGEPFVKKKLKRDLEYKKFAGGCND
;
A
#
# COMPACT_ATOMS: atom_id res chain seq x y z
N MET A 1 -33.64 -2.72 -34.95
CA MET A 1 -34.29 -2.65 -33.62
C MET A 1 -33.45 -1.72 -32.75
N ASN A 2 -33.94 -0.51 -32.52
CA ASN A 2 -33.20 0.58 -31.86
C ASN A 2 -33.17 0.37 -30.34
N GLY A 3 -31.98 0.28 -29.75
CA GLY A 3 -31.77 0.05 -28.31
C GLY A 3 -32.14 1.22 -27.40
N GLU A 4 -32.62 2.34 -27.95
CA GLU A 4 -32.81 3.61 -27.25
C GLU A 4 -34.08 3.68 -26.38
N GLU A 5 -35.02 2.73 -26.50
CA GLU A 5 -36.30 2.80 -25.77
C GLU A 5 -36.31 2.09 -24.40
N LYS A 6 -35.31 1.26 -24.08
CA LYS A 6 -35.39 0.34 -22.92
C LYS A 6 -35.42 1.02 -21.54
N PHE A 7 -35.02 2.29 -21.45
CA PHE A 7 -34.88 3.02 -20.18
C PHE A 7 -35.68 4.33 -20.10
N LYS A 8 -36.46 4.67 -21.12
CA LYS A 8 -37.37 5.83 -21.04
C LYS A 8 -38.31 5.64 -19.84
N LYS A 9 -38.32 6.63 -18.93
CA LYS A 9 -39.15 6.70 -17.70
C LYS A 9 -38.80 5.73 -16.56
N LYS A 10 -37.60 5.12 -16.54
CA LYS A 10 -37.14 4.30 -15.38
C LYS A 10 -36.12 5.06 -14.53
N LYS A 11 -36.20 4.89 -13.21
CA LYS A 11 -35.12 5.31 -12.29
C LYS A 11 -34.05 4.23 -12.32
N VAL A 12 -32.81 4.62 -12.64
CA VAL A 12 -31.65 3.72 -12.67
C VAL A 12 -30.73 4.09 -11.52
N GLN A 13 -30.34 3.11 -10.72
CA GLN A 13 -29.31 3.24 -9.69
C GLN A 13 -28.10 2.41 -10.11
N ILE A 14 -26.91 2.99 -10.02
CA ILE A 14 -25.64 2.31 -10.30
C ILE A 14 -24.92 2.14 -8.96
N ILE A 15 -24.54 0.91 -8.64
CA ILE A 15 -23.73 0.57 -7.46
C ILE A 15 -22.40 0.03 -7.98
N LEU A 16 -21.31 0.67 -7.56
CA LEU A 16 -19.95 0.30 -7.92
C LEU A 16 -19.22 -0.20 -6.68
N ALA A 17 -18.54 -1.33 -6.80
CA ALA A 17 -17.62 -1.83 -5.79
C ALA A 17 -16.22 -1.85 -6.41
N SER A 18 -15.26 -1.18 -5.76
CA SER A 18 -13.89 -1.04 -6.25
C SER A 18 -12.90 -1.21 -5.12
N HIS A 19 -11.77 -1.84 -5.43
CA HIS A 19 -10.60 -1.88 -4.55
C HIS A 19 -9.63 -0.70 -4.81
N SER A 20 -9.97 0.18 -5.75
CA SER A 20 -9.22 1.40 -6.08
C SER A 20 -10.00 2.66 -5.66
N PRO A 21 -9.43 3.52 -4.80
CA PRO A 21 -10.07 4.75 -4.34
C PRO A 21 -9.93 5.92 -5.33
N ILE A 22 -9.27 5.74 -6.49
CA ILE A 22 -9.08 6.80 -7.49
C ILE A 22 -10.42 7.43 -7.89
N ILE A 23 -11.43 6.59 -8.13
CA ILE A 23 -12.74 7.03 -8.60
C ILE A 23 -13.47 7.94 -7.61
N LEU A 24 -13.03 7.98 -6.34
CA LEU A 24 -13.66 8.81 -5.32
C LEU A 24 -13.46 10.30 -5.60
N SER A 25 -12.43 10.72 -6.36
CA SER A 25 -12.26 12.13 -6.74
C SER A 25 -13.44 12.68 -7.53
N ASP A 26 -14.20 11.81 -8.19
CA ASP A 26 -15.29 12.22 -9.09
C ASP A 26 -16.66 11.95 -8.46
N ILE A 27 -16.69 11.41 -7.23
CA ILE A 27 -17.90 11.00 -6.52
C ILE A 27 -18.03 11.85 -5.25
N PRO A 28 -19.19 12.48 -4.99
CA PRO A 28 -19.47 13.13 -3.70
C PRO A 28 -19.44 12.13 -2.53
N ASP A 29 -18.98 12.56 -1.35
CA ASP A 29 -18.73 11.68 -0.21
C ASP A 29 -20.03 11.06 0.36
N ASP A 30 -21.15 11.76 0.23
CA ASP A 30 -22.48 11.28 0.63
C ASP A 30 -22.97 10.07 -0.19
N ARG A 31 -22.29 9.75 -1.31
CA ARG A 31 -22.54 8.57 -2.15
C ARG A 31 -21.47 7.48 -2.00
N VAL A 32 -20.56 7.62 -1.05
CA VAL A 32 -19.48 6.67 -0.79
C VAL A 32 -19.78 5.87 0.47
N ILE A 33 -19.61 4.54 0.38
CA ILE A 33 -19.72 3.63 1.53
C ILE A 33 -18.38 2.92 1.68
N TYR A 34 -17.71 3.09 2.82
CA TYR A 34 -16.48 2.36 3.13
C TYR A 34 -16.80 1.06 3.86
N LEU A 35 -16.17 -0.03 3.44
CA LEU A 35 -16.25 -1.33 4.09
C LEU A 35 -14.92 -1.66 4.76
N LYS A 36 -14.94 -1.96 6.06
CA LYS A 36 -13.81 -2.55 6.80
C LYS A 36 -14.00 -4.06 6.94
N LYS A 37 -12.96 -4.74 7.47
CA LYS A 37 -12.97 -6.16 7.80
C LYS A 37 -14.28 -6.57 8.49
N LEU A 38 -14.77 -7.76 8.17
CA LEU A 38 -16.06 -8.29 8.64
C LEU A 38 -17.27 -7.45 8.17
N CYS A 39 -17.18 -6.86 6.98
CA CYS A 39 -18.25 -6.07 6.34
C CYS A 39 -18.77 -4.91 7.19
N ARG A 40 -17.93 -4.35 8.07
CA ARG A 40 -18.31 -3.21 8.90
C ARG A 40 -18.38 -1.95 8.02
N VAL A 41 -19.57 -1.35 7.93
CA VAL A 41 -19.76 -0.06 7.27
C VAL A 41 -19.13 1.05 8.12
N VAL A 42 -18.34 1.90 7.49
CA VAL A 42 -17.72 3.07 8.11
C VAL A 42 -18.05 4.30 7.26
N ARG A 43 -18.37 5.41 7.93
CA ARG A 43 -18.47 6.72 7.30
C ARG A 43 -17.20 7.52 7.57
N LYS A 44 -16.79 8.29 6.57
CA LYS A 44 -15.74 9.29 6.69
C LYS A 44 -16.35 10.62 6.30
N ASP A 45 -16.07 11.65 7.07
CA ASP A 45 -16.59 12.99 6.84
C ASP A 45 -15.61 13.82 5.97
N ASN A 46 -14.81 13.14 5.15
CA ASN A 46 -13.84 13.78 4.27
C ASN A 46 -14.47 13.95 2.88
N PRO A 47 -14.62 15.19 2.38
CA PRO A 47 -15.11 15.42 1.03
C PRO A 47 -14.23 14.72 -0.01
N THR A 48 -14.84 13.96 -0.91
CA THR A 48 -14.12 13.18 -1.92
C THR A 48 -14.12 13.84 -3.30
N PHE A 49 -15.18 14.56 -3.66
CA PHE A 49 -15.29 15.22 -4.96
C PHE A 49 -14.24 16.34 -5.12
N GLY A 50 -13.43 16.27 -6.18
CA GLY A 50 -12.31 17.18 -6.46
C GLY A 50 -11.14 17.07 -5.48
N ALA A 51 -11.14 16.08 -4.59
CA ALA A 51 -10.08 15.94 -3.60
C ALA A 51 -8.76 15.44 -4.22
N ASN A 52 -7.65 15.76 -3.56
CA ASN A 52 -6.32 15.31 -3.98
C ASN A 52 -6.26 13.76 -3.97
N ILE A 53 -5.95 13.17 -5.13
CA ILE A 53 -5.94 11.71 -5.32
C ILE A 53 -5.00 11.02 -4.31
N SER A 54 -3.79 11.54 -4.09
CA SER A 54 -2.84 10.96 -3.13
C SER A 54 -3.40 10.95 -1.70
N ARG A 55 -4.11 12.02 -1.31
CA ARG A 55 -4.79 12.08 -0.01
C ARG A 55 -5.95 11.10 0.06
N LEU A 56 -6.76 10.99 -1.00
CA LEU A 56 -7.83 9.99 -1.09
C LEU A 56 -7.30 8.57 -0.93
N PHE A 57 -6.15 8.25 -1.54
CA PHE A 57 -5.49 6.96 -1.36
C PHE A 57 -5.09 6.72 0.09
N TYR A 58 -4.38 7.68 0.68
CA TYR A 58 -3.92 7.59 2.05
C TYR A 58 -5.08 7.38 3.03
N ASP A 59 -6.11 8.21 2.89
CA ASP A 59 -7.32 8.14 3.71
C ASP A 59 -8.05 6.81 3.45
N SER A 60 -8.32 6.45 2.19
CA SER A 60 -9.15 5.29 1.82
C SER A 60 -8.55 3.94 2.17
N PHE A 61 -7.23 3.80 2.11
CA PHE A 61 -6.54 2.58 2.53
C PHE A 61 -6.31 2.51 4.05
N PHE A 62 -6.78 3.49 4.83
CA PHE A 62 -6.59 3.54 6.28
C PHE A 62 -5.11 3.41 6.63
N MET A 63 -4.26 4.20 5.96
CA MET A 63 -2.80 4.20 6.14
C MET A 63 -2.37 4.88 7.46
N ASP A 64 -3.16 4.71 8.52
CA ASP A 64 -2.93 5.29 9.85
C ASP A 64 -1.58 4.81 10.44
N ASP A 65 -1.15 3.58 10.11
CA ASP A 65 0.11 2.97 10.55
C ASP A 65 1.31 3.27 9.60
N GLY A 66 1.12 4.16 8.63
CA GLY A 66 2.13 4.62 7.68
C GLY A 66 1.84 4.25 6.22
N SER A 67 2.65 4.81 5.31
CA SER A 67 2.51 4.66 3.85
C SER A 67 3.06 3.35 3.26
N ILE A 68 3.50 2.43 4.12
CA ILE A 68 4.07 1.13 3.70
C ILE A 68 3.12 -0.02 4.01
N GLY A 69 2.91 -0.90 3.02
CA GLY A 69 2.11 -2.11 3.21
C GLY A 69 2.70 -3.01 4.29
N ALA A 70 1.86 -3.56 5.17
CA ALA A 70 2.30 -4.39 6.30
C ALA A 70 3.16 -5.60 5.89
N PHE A 71 2.84 -6.23 4.74
CA PHE A 71 3.63 -7.32 4.18
C PHE A 71 5.05 -6.87 3.81
N SER A 72 5.15 -5.79 3.03
CA SER A 72 6.44 -5.20 2.63
C SER A 72 7.23 -4.72 3.85
N LYS A 73 6.57 -4.10 4.83
CA LYS A 73 7.18 -3.70 6.12
C LYS A 73 7.82 -4.89 6.81
N GLY A 74 7.14 -6.04 6.88
CA GLY A 74 7.69 -7.26 7.46
C GLY A 74 8.92 -7.80 6.71
N LYS A 75 8.89 -7.78 5.37
CA LYS A 75 10.04 -8.21 4.55
C LYS A 75 11.24 -7.27 4.68
N ILE A 76 11.03 -5.96 4.67
CA ILE A 76 12.09 -4.97 4.89
C ILE A 76 12.67 -5.12 6.30
N GLN A 77 11.82 -5.36 7.31
CA GLN A 77 12.28 -5.59 8.68
C GLN A 77 13.17 -6.84 8.76
N ALA A 78 12.78 -7.94 8.13
CA ALA A 78 13.61 -9.15 8.07
C ALA A 78 14.97 -8.92 7.38
N ALA A 79 15.01 -8.13 6.30
CA ALA A 79 16.25 -7.74 5.65
C ALA A 79 17.12 -6.80 6.50
N ALA A 80 16.50 -5.89 7.24
CA ALA A 80 17.19 -5.01 8.19
C ALA A 80 17.79 -5.80 9.36
N ASP A 81 17.06 -6.78 9.88
CA ASP A 81 17.55 -7.65 10.95
C ASP A 81 18.72 -8.52 10.44
N TYR A 82 18.65 -8.98 9.18
CA TYR A 82 19.77 -9.65 8.50
C TYR A 82 21.00 -8.78 8.39
N ALA A 83 20.88 -7.55 7.90
CA ALA A 83 22.00 -6.62 7.79
C ALA A 83 22.59 -6.26 9.17
N GLY A 84 21.75 -6.18 10.21
CA GLY A 84 22.15 -5.81 11.57
C GLY A 84 22.66 -6.93 12.48
N ASN A 85 22.96 -8.13 11.95
CA ASN A 85 23.40 -9.31 12.72
C ASN A 85 22.45 -9.70 13.87
N LYS A 86 21.15 -9.48 13.70
CA LYS A 86 20.13 -9.92 14.67
C LYS A 86 19.70 -11.36 14.39
N LYS A 87 18.80 -11.91 15.19
CA LYS A 87 18.16 -13.18 14.89
C LYS A 87 17.36 -13.06 13.58
N CYS A 88 17.71 -13.86 12.59
CA CYS A 88 17.15 -13.76 11.25
C CYS A 88 16.38 -15.00 10.85
N SER A 89 15.30 -14.78 10.11
CA SER A 89 14.50 -15.84 9.48
C SER A 89 14.82 -16.03 8.00
N ILE A 90 15.71 -15.21 7.43
CA ILE A 90 16.03 -15.18 6.00
C ILE A 90 17.54 -15.28 5.75
N GLY A 91 17.93 -15.79 4.58
CA GLY A 91 19.32 -15.89 4.15
C GLY A 91 19.81 -14.69 3.34
N GLU A 92 21.10 -14.68 2.99
CA GLU A 92 21.78 -13.59 2.28
C GLU A 92 21.09 -13.21 0.97
N ARG A 93 20.87 -14.21 0.09
CA ARG A 93 20.25 -13.99 -1.22
C ARG A 93 18.87 -13.36 -1.13
N GLU A 94 18.07 -13.76 -0.13
CA GLU A 94 16.74 -13.18 0.08
C GLU A 94 16.86 -11.74 0.60
N ALA A 95 17.79 -11.47 1.53
CA ALA A 95 18.02 -10.11 2.04
C ALA A 95 18.48 -9.15 0.92
N GLU A 96 19.42 -9.58 0.08
CA GLU A 96 19.88 -8.82 -1.09
C GLU A 96 18.74 -8.53 -2.07
N TYR A 97 17.97 -9.57 -2.41
CA TYR A 97 16.84 -9.43 -3.32
C TYR A 97 15.81 -8.42 -2.78
N ILE A 98 15.49 -8.50 -1.49
CA ILE A 98 14.57 -7.55 -0.85
C ILE A 98 15.15 -6.14 -0.95
N ILE A 99 16.40 -5.92 -0.53
CA ILE A 99 17.04 -4.59 -0.50
C ILE A 99 17.12 -3.98 -1.90
N GLU A 100 17.40 -4.77 -2.93
CA GLU A 100 17.45 -4.27 -4.32
C GLU A 100 16.08 -3.84 -4.85
N ASN A 101 15.00 -4.44 -4.38
CA ASN A 101 13.64 -4.11 -4.82
C ASN A 101 12.95 -3.06 -3.94
N ILE A 102 13.61 -2.50 -2.92
CA ILE A 102 13.05 -1.39 -2.13
C ILE A 102 12.93 -0.14 -3.01
N GLY A 103 11.70 0.34 -3.18
CA GLY A 103 11.40 1.54 -3.97
C GLY A 103 11.68 2.87 -3.27
N GLU A 104 11.88 2.87 -1.94
CA GLU A 104 12.22 4.07 -1.17
C GLU A 104 13.76 4.27 -1.14
N PRO A 105 14.31 5.31 -1.79
CA PRO A 105 15.76 5.45 -1.97
C PRO A 105 16.56 5.54 -0.66
N PHE A 106 16.05 6.21 0.37
CA PHE A 106 16.77 6.39 1.62
C PHE A 106 16.89 5.07 2.40
N VAL A 107 15.79 4.31 2.50
CA VAL A 107 15.75 2.97 3.12
C VAL A 107 16.66 2.02 2.34
N LYS A 108 16.57 2.00 1.00
CA LYS A 108 17.43 1.17 0.15
C LYS A 108 18.91 1.48 0.38
N LYS A 109 19.30 2.75 0.33
CA LYS A 109 20.69 3.18 0.51
C LYS A 109 21.23 2.82 1.89
N LYS A 110 20.43 3.01 2.95
CA LYS A 110 20.80 2.66 4.32
C LYS A 110 21.05 1.15 4.45
N LEU A 111 20.11 0.32 4.02
CA LEU A 111 20.21 -1.14 4.19
C LEU A 111 21.31 -1.75 3.33
N LYS A 112 21.56 -1.23 2.12
CA LYS A 112 22.73 -1.64 1.32
C LYS A 112 24.04 -1.42 2.07
N ARG A 113 24.21 -0.22 2.63
CA ARG A 113 25.41 0.13 3.40
C ARG A 113 25.56 -0.77 4.62
N ASP A 114 24.49 -1.02 5.36
CA ASP A 114 24.52 -1.88 6.55
C ASP A 114 24.87 -3.33 6.15
N LEU A 115 24.37 -3.83 5.02
CA LEU A 115 24.71 -5.14 4.46
C LEU A 115 26.18 -5.22 4.00
N GLU A 116 26.68 -4.17 3.35
CA GLU A 116 28.10 -4.07 2.96
C GLU A 116 29.00 -4.13 4.18
N TYR A 117 28.72 -3.32 5.22
CA TYR A 117 29.49 -3.35 6.46
C TYR A 117 29.50 -4.74 7.11
N LYS A 118 28.37 -5.45 7.09
CA LYS A 118 28.31 -6.83 7.56
C LYS A 118 29.23 -7.75 6.77
N LYS A 119 29.25 -7.64 5.44
CA LYS A 119 30.14 -8.44 4.57
C LYS A 119 31.62 -8.14 4.84
N PHE A 120 31.97 -6.87 5.05
CA PHE A 120 33.32 -6.47 5.42
C PHE A 120 33.72 -6.95 6.83
N ALA A 121 32.82 -6.86 7.81
CA ALA A 121 33.07 -7.31 9.18
C ALA A 121 33.09 -8.84 9.34
N GLY A 122 32.39 -9.58 8.47
CA GLY A 122 32.43 -11.04 8.41
C GLY A 122 33.60 -11.61 7.62
N GLY A 123 34.42 -10.75 7.00
CA GLY A 123 35.55 -11.12 6.13
C GLY A 123 36.91 -11.21 6.83
N CYS A 124 36.97 -11.28 8.16
CA CYS A 124 38.20 -11.57 8.90
C CYS A 124 38.09 -12.95 9.56
N ASN A 125 38.20 -13.98 8.74
CA ASN A 125 38.59 -15.35 9.09
C ASN A 125 39.07 -16.01 7.79
N ASP A 126 40.34 -15.75 7.48
CA ASP A 126 41.42 -16.65 7.04
C ASP A 126 42.45 -15.89 6.20
#